data_AF-A0A534IPX9-F1
#
_entry.id   AF-A0A534IPX9-F1
#
_cell.length_a   1.000
_cell.length_b   1.000
_cell.length_c   1.000
_cell.angle_alpha   90.00
_cell.angle_beta   90.00
_cell.angle_gamma   90.00
#
_symmetry.space_group_name_H-M   'P 1'
#
loop_
_entity.id
_entity.type
_entity.pdbx_description
1 polymer ?
#
loop_
_entity_poly.entity_id
_entity_poly.type
_entity_poly.pdbx_seq_one_letter_code
_entity_poly.pdbx_strand_id
1 'polypeptide(L)'
;MREEVRDRLFIGKGAPLAQETQNPVPHSRRPWRLPRYITSVARPRSREKFLAATVVRLPVVTIQVRTPCHGTESLAKVKVAILNLFPDASFSREDDEVEADAPTFQTLREKIRTQKIRDAARGALRHGVNGDSVRFTLNKQAAYAGRVSFAANSPLGDLEVVIQGADPDAIIDELAESTTRPPPQPLE
;
A
#
# COMPACT_ATOMS: atom_id res chain seq x y z
N MET A 1 -44.91 -48.45 -22.05
CA MET A 1 -46.37 -48.50 -21.82
C MET A 1 -46.62 -47.56 -20.66
N ARG A 2 -47.12 -46.34 -20.91
CA ARG A 2 -48.54 -45.94 -20.71
C ARG A 2 -48.98 -46.17 -19.26
N GLU A 3 -49.64 -45.29 -18.52
CA GLU A 3 -50.31 -43.99 -18.68
C GLU A 3 -50.62 -43.62 -17.20
N GLU A 4 -50.39 -42.40 -16.72
CA GLU A 4 -51.35 -41.29 -16.72
C GLU A 4 -52.56 -41.51 -15.78
N VAL A 5 -52.66 -40.67 -14.74
CA VAL A 5 -53.88 -39.99 -14.20
C VAL A 5 -53.39 -38.96 -13.17
N ARG A 6 -53.38 -37.63 -13.39
CA ARG A 6 -54.50 -36.64 -13.40
C ARG A 6 -55.43 -36.82 -12.19
N ASP A 7 -55.80 -35.81 -11.40
CA ASP A 7 -55.98 -34.39 -11.71
C ASP A 7 -56.16 -33.53 -10.43
N ARG A 8 -55.76 -32.26 -10.54
CA ARG A 8 -56.38 -31.02 -10.00
C ARG A 8 -56.49 -30.76 -8.48
N LEU A 9 -55.88 -29.64 -8.07
CA LEU A 9 -56.67 -28.44 -7.73
C LEU A 9 -55.88 -27.13 -7.96
N PHE A 10 -56.43 -26.29 -8.85
CA PHE A 10 -56.09 -24.86 -9.03
C PHE A 10 -56.43 -24.09 -7.74
N ILE A 11 -55.78 -22.97 -7.39
CA ILE A 11 -56.12 -21.61 -7.84
C ILE A 11 -54.99 -20.67 -7.38
N GLY A 12 -54.49 -19.81 -8.28
CA GLY A 12 -53.67 -18.66 -7.88
C GLY A 12 -52.78 -18.04 -8.96
N LYS A 13 -53.40 -17.50 -10.04
CA LYS A 13 -53.00 -16.32 -10.87
C LYS A 13 -51.47 -16.04 -11.01
N GLY A 14 -50.78 -16.28 -12.14
CA GLY A 14 -50.74 -15.45 -13.39
C GLY A 14 -50.32 -13.99 -13.10
N ALA A 15 -49.26 -13.36 -13.63
CA ALA A 15 -48.51 -13.46 -14.90
C ALA A 15 -47.13 -12.69 -14.78
N PRO A 16 -46.44 -12.20 -15.85
CA PRO A 16 -45.26 -12.80 -16.49
C PRO A 16 -43.97 -11.93 -16.47
N LEU A 17 -42.91 -12.45 -17.11
CA LEU A 17 -41.64 -11.78 -17.43
C LEU A 17 -41.80 -10.44 -18.20
N ALA A 18 -40.83 -9.55 -17.94
CA ALA A 18 -40.18 -8.57 -18.84
C ALA A 18 -40.32 -7.08 -18.45
N GLN A 19 -39.27 -6.35 -18.85
CA GLN A 19 -39.16 -4.90 -19.09
C GLN A 19 -38.53 -4.06 -17.95
N GLU A 20 -37.23 -3.81 -18.13
CA GLU A 20 -36.63 -2.46 -18.21
C GLU A 20 -37.42 -1.33 -17.55
N THR A 21 -37.04 -0.95 -16.34
CA THR A 21 -37.60 0.19 -15.62
C THR A 21 -37.13 1.50 -16.25
N GLN A 22 -37.89 1.98 -17.22
CA GLN A 22 -38.02 3.40 -17.53
C GLN A 22 -38.55 4.12 -16.28
N ASN A 23 -37.76 5.01 -15.70
CA ASN A 23 -38.22 5.91 -14.65
C ASN A 23 -39.03 7.07 -15.31
N PRO A 24 -40.21 7.43 -14.80
CA PRO A 24 -41.12 8.34 -15.50
C PRO A 24 -40.64 9.79 -15.49
N VAL A 25 -40.86 10.46 -16.63
CA VAL A 25 -40.67 11.91 -16.80
C VAL A 25 -41.80 12.66 -16.09
N PRO A 26 -41.53 13.56 -15.12
CA PRO A 26 -42.56 14.42 -14.56
C PRO A 26 -42.88 15.58 -15.52
N HIS A 27 -43.99 15.44 -16.23
CA HIS A 27 -44.87 16.52 -16.69
C HIS A 27 -45.18 17.53 -15.57
N SER A 28 -44.33 18.55 -15.44
CA SER A 28 -44.69 19.81 -14.79
C SER A 28 -44.24 20.99 -15.66
N ARG A 29 -45.21 21.82 -16.04
CA ARG A 29 -45.04 23.03 -16.86
C ARG A 29 -44.55 24.19 -15.99
N ARG A 30 -43.27 24.20 -15.62
CA ARG A 30 -42.59 25.41 -15.12
C ARG A 30 -41.20 25.50 -15.76
N PRO A 31 -40.82 26.64 -16.36
CA PRO A 31 -39.50 26.79 -16.96
C PRO A 31 -38.45 26.81 -15.84
N TRP A 32 -37.56 25.81 -15.83
CA TRP A 32 -36.38 25.81 -14.98
C TRP A 32 -35.49 27.01 -15.35
N ARG A 33 -35.29 27.93 -14.40
CA ARG A 33 -34.28 28.98 -14.52
C ARG A 33 -32.91 28.35 -14.22
N LEU A 34 -32.04 28.31 -15.23
CA LEU A 34 -30.66 27.86 -15.09
C LEU A 34 -29.83 28.90 -14.30
N PRO A 35 -29.06 28.49 -13.27
CA PRO A 35 -28.06 29.36 -12.65
C PRO A 35 -26.92 29.69 -13.64
N ARG A 36 -26.45 30.94 -13.58
CA ARG A 36 -25.70 31.62 -14.64
C ARG A 36 -24.17 31.62 -14.46
N TYR A 37 -23.58 30.45 -14.23
CA TYR A 37 -22.14 30.20 -14.28
C TYR A 37 -22.01 28.69 -14.55
N ILE A 38 -21.51 28.16 -15.66
CA ILE A 38 -20.24 28.36 -16.34
C ILE A 38 -20.45 27.85 -17.78
N THR A 39 -20.45 28.73 -18.77
CA THR A 39 -20.15 28.35 -20.15
C THR A 39 -19.38 29.51 -20.78
N SER A 40 -18.08 29.47 -20.62
CA SER A 40 -17.17 30.03 -21.62
C SER A 40 -16.03 29.04 -21.78
N VAL A 41 -16.12 28.25 -22.84
CA VAL A 41 -14.98 27.55 -23.44
C VAL A 41 -13.98 28.63 -23.86
N ALA A 42 -12.99 28.88 -23.01
CA ALA A 42 -11.82 29.65 -23.37
C ALA A 42 -10.90 28.73 -24.17
N ARG A 43 -10.76 28.98 -25.48
CA ARG A 43 -9.64 28.48 -26.28
C ARG A 43 -8.38 29.24 -25.84
N PRO A 44 -7.35 28.61 -25.27
CA PRO A 44 -6.05 29.27 -25.15
C PRO A 44 -5.43 29.37 -26.54
N ARG A 45 -5.35 30.62 -27.03
CA ARG A 45 -4.42 31.02 -28.07
C ARG A 45 -2.99 30.89 -27.52
N SER A 46 -2.13 30.28 -28.33
CA SER A 46 -0.68 30.51 -28.37
C SER A 46 0.15 30.30 -27.09
N ARG A 47 0.97 29.24 -27.16
CA ARG A 47 2.37 29.18 -26.67
C ARG A 47 2.55 29.25 -25.15
N GLU A 48 2.00 28.29 -24.42
CA GLU A 48 2.38 28.05 -23.02
C GLU A 48 2.81 26.60 -22.81
N LYS A 49 3.92 26.46 -22.09
CA LYS A 49 4.67 25.23 -21.86
C LYS A 49 3.75 24.25 -21.14
N PHE A 50 3.54 23.07 -21.74
CA PHE A 50 3.01 21.93 -21.02
C PHE A 50 3.93 21.72 -19.80
N LEU A 51 3.43 22.00 -18.59
CA LEU A 51 3.97 21.34 -17.41
C LEU A 51 3.66 19.87 -17.64
N ALA A 52 4.67 19.15 -18.14
CA ALA A 52 4.76 17.72 -17.97
C ALA A 52 4.37 17.47 -16.52
N ALA A 53 3.29 16.71 -16.30
CA ALA A 53 2.99 16.15 -15.00
C ALA A 53 4.32 15.58 -14.50
N THR A 54 4.88 16.23 -13.48
CA THR A 54 6.20 15.87 -12.95
C THR A 54 6.06 14.42 -12.52
N VAL A 55 6.51 13.52 -13.40
CA VAL A 55 6.88 12.18 -13.02
C VAL A 55 8.03 12.42 -12.08
N VAL A 56 7.70 12.56 -10.79
CA VAL A 56 8.68 12.46 -9.72
C VAL A 56 9.25 11.08 -9.95
N ARG A 57 10.41 11.01 -10.62
CA ARG A 57 11.24 9.82 -10.56
C ARG A 57 11.48 9.68 -9.07
N LEU A 58 10.75 8.76 -8.44
CA LEU A 58 11.12 8.31 -7.11
C LEU A 58 12.60 7.97 -7.23
N PRO A 59 13.46 8.50 -6.34
CA PRO A 59 14.85 8.11 -6.32
C PRO A 59 14.89 6.58 -6.38
N VAL A 60 15.77 6.01 -7.21
CA VAL A 60 15.83 4.55 -7.37
C VAL A 60 16.18 3.98 -6.00
N VAL A 61 15.16 3.50 -5.30
CA VAL A 61 15.33 2.91 -3.97
C VAL A 61 15.57 1.44 -4.19
N THR A 62 16.75 0.96 -3.78
CA THR A 62 17.04 -0.47 -3.75
C THR A 62 16.89 -0.94 -2.31
N ILE A 63 16.06 -1.96 -2.09
CA ILE A 63 15.81 -2.51 -0.77
C ILE A 63 16.37 -3.92 -0.75
N GLN A 64 17.32 -4.15 0.14
CA GLN A 64 17.93 -5.46 0.36
C GLN A 64 17.59 -5.93 1.76
N VAL A 65 17.20 -7.20 1.87
CA VAL A 65 16.86 -7.86 3.12
C VAL A 65 17.76 -9.07 3.27
N ARG A 66 18.46 -9.16 4.40
CA ARG A 66 19.35 -10.27 4.73
C ARG A 66 19.02 -10.83 6.10
N THR A 67 19.07 -12.15 6.23
CA THR A 67 18.89 -12.78 7.53
C THR A 67 19.52 -14.16 7.59
N PRO A 68 20.12 -14.56 8.72
CA PRO A 68 20.60 -15.93 8.88
C PRO A 68 19.42 -16.91 8.98
N CYS A 69 19.60 -18.10 8.41
CA CYS A 69 18.73 -19.25 8.58
C CYS A 69 19.53 -20.35 9.31
N HIS A 70 19.29 -20.50 10.61
CA HIS A 70 19.99 -21.53 11.39
C HIS A 70 19.44 -22.93 11.07
N GLY A 71 20.24 -23.98 11.26
CA GLY A 71 19.87 -25.36 10.92
C GLY A 71 18.65 -25.94 11.66
N THR A 72 18.22 -25.30 12.76
CA THR A 72 16.98 -25.66 13.48
C THR A 72 15.76 -24.88 13.00
N GLU A 73 15.95 -23.86 12.16
CA GLU A 73 14.90 -23.06 11.56
C GLU A 73 14.44 -23.66 10.23
N SER A 74 13.22 -23.34 9.84
CA SER A 74 12.70 -23.74 8.52
C SER A 74 12.83 -22.56 7.57
N LEU A 75 13.52 -22.78 6.45
CA LEU A 75 13.64 -21.81 5.36
C LEU A 75 12.27 -21.23 4.95
N ALA A 76 11.25 -22.07 4.85
CA ALA A 76 9.89 -21.65 4.50
C ALA A 76 9.34 -20.63 5.52
N LYS A 77 9.60 -20.80 6.82
CA LYS A 77 9.17 -19.84 7.85
C LYS A 77 9.94 -18.53 7.77
N VAL A 78 11.25 -18.59 7.49
CA VAL A 78 12.08 -17.39 7.31
C VAL A 78 11.59 -16.59 6.10
N LYS A 79 11.29 -17.26 4.98
CA LYS A 79 10.67 -16.63 3.81
C LYS A 79 9.33 -15.98 4.12
N VAL A 80 8.46 -16.65 4.86
CA VAL A 80 7.18 -16.08 5.30
C VAL A 80 7.40 -14.83 6.14
N ALA A 81 8.40 -14.81 7.01
CA ALA A 81 8.74 -13.62 7.81
C ALA A 81 9.13 -12.42 6.91
N ILE A 82 9.94 -12.67 5.86
CA ILE A 82 10.31 -11.64 4.88
C ILE A 82 9.08 -11.18 4.10
N LEU A 83 8.30 -12.11 3.53
CA LEU A 83 7.13 -11.81 2.70
C LEU A 83 6.03 -11.08 3.46
N ASN A 84 5.90 -11.33 4.76
CA ASN A 84 4.95 -10.60 5.60
C ASN A 84 5.24 -9.10 5.63
N LEU A 85 6.51 -8.70 5.56
CA LEU A 85 6.93 -7.30 5.57
C LEU A 85 7.13 -6.74 4.16
N PHE A 86 7.59 -7.58 3.23
CA PHE A 86 7.90 -7.27 1.83
C PHE A 86 7.24 -8.31 0.92
N PRO A 87 5.94 -8.15 0.59
CA PRO A 87 5.18 -9.16 -0.16
C PRO A 87 5.73 -9.44 -1.56
N ASP A 88 6.32 -8.44 -2.19
CA ASP A 88 6.85 -8.50 -3.56
C ASP A 88 8.36 -8.81 -3.60
N ALA A 89 8.92 -9.36 -2.52
CA ALA A 89 10.35 -9.65 -2.43
C ALA A 89 10.75 -10.84 -3.32
N SER A 90 11.86 -10.68 -4.05
CA SER A 90 12.51 -11.74 -4.83
C SER A 90 13.73 -12.27 -4.08
N PHE A 91 13.82 -13.59 -3.90
CA PHE A 91 14.93 -14.24 -3.19
C PHE A 91 16.09 -14.52 -4.13
N SER A 92 17.29 -14.13 -3.74
CA SER A 92 18.53 -14.34 -4.50
C SER A 92 19.41 -15.45 -3.90
N ARG A 93 19.31 -15.67 -2.57
CA ARG A 93 20.03 -16.72 -1.85
C ARG A 93 19.16 -17.33 -0.75
N GLU A 94 19.28 -18.64 -0.56
CA GLU A 94 18.36 -19.42 0.29
C GLU A 94 19.08 -20.58 1.03
N ASP A 95 20.32 -20.36 1.45
CA ASP A 95 21.11 -21.37 2.17
C ASP A 95 21.11 -21.05 3.69
N ASP A 96 22.29 -21.04 4.31
CA ASP A 96 22.50 -20.60 5.71
C ASP A 96 22.18 -19.11 5.93
N GLU A 97 22.12 -18.35 4.84
CA GLU A 97 21.75 -16.94 4.80
C GLU A 97 20.71 -16.75 3.69
N VAL A 98 19.62 -16.07 4.03
CA VAL A 98 18.55 -15.73 3.11
C VAL A 98 18.72 -14.27 2.70
N GLU A 99 18.84 -14.05 1.40
CA GLU A 99 18.94 -12.72 0.80
C GLU A 99 17.74 -12.51 -0.13
N ALA A 100 17.11 -11.34 0.00
CA ALA A 100 15.99 -10.95 -0.83
C ALA A 100 16.05 -9.47 -1.20
N ASP A 101 15.67 -9.16 -2.43
CA ASP A 101 15.50 -7.80 -2.93
C ASP A 101 14.01 -7.46 -2.98
N ALA A 102 13.63 -6.28 -2.51
CA ALA A 102 12.25 -5.82 -2.55
C ALA A 102 12.13 -4.55 -3.42
N PRO A 103 11.10 -4.43 -4.26
CA PRO A 103 10.89 -3.23 -5.07
C PRO A 103 10.26 -2.09 -4.27
N THR A 104 9.66 -2.37 -3.12
CA THR A 104 8.89 -1.39 -2.34
C THR A 104 8.85 -1.72 -0.84
N PHE A 105 8.69 -0.69 -0.01
CA PHE A 105 8.52 -0.80 1.44
C PHE A 105 7.11 -0.37 1.92
N GLN A 106 6.12 -0.25 1.02
CA GLN A 106 4.78 0.24 1.38
C GLN A 106 4.09 -0.60 2.48
N THR A 107 4.23 -1.93 2.43
CA THR A 107 3.67 -2.81 3.47
C THR A 107 4.35 -2.59 4.83
N LEU A 108 5.67 -2.39 4.85
CA LEU A 108 6.40 -2.04 6.07
C LEU A 108 5.91 -0.71 6.66
N ARG A 109 5.77 0.32 5.81
CA ARG A 109 5.24 1.63 6.20
C ARG A 109 3.84 1.52 6.79
N GLU A 110 2.95 0.77 6.15
CA GLU A 110 1.59 0.57 6.64
C GLU A 110 1.58 -0.14 8.00
N LYS A 111 2.43 -1.15 8.18
CA LYS A 111 2.58 -1.83 9.47
C LYS A 111 3.11 -0.91 10.57
N ILE A 112 4.07 -0.03 10.27
CA ILE A 112 4.59 0.98 11.22
C ILE A 112 3.46 1.92 11.65
N ARG A 113 2.63 2.37 10.69
CA ARG A 113 1.49 3.25 10.93
C ARG A 113 0.41 2.58 11.77
N THR A 114 -0.03 1.38 11.37
CA THR A 114 -1.07 0.60 12.04
C THR A 114 -0.66 0.21 13.47
N GLN A 115 0.61 -0.13 13.71
CA GLN A 115 1.12 -0.46 15.05
C GLN A 115 1.41 0.77 15.93
N LYS A 116 1.28 1.99 15.39
CA LYS A 116 1.56 3.26 16.10
C LYS A 116 3.00 3.35 16.65
N ILE A 117 3.97 2.81 15.91
CA ILE A 117 5.40 2.78 16.30
C ILE A 117 6.26 3.76 15.48
N ARG A 118 5.65 4.83 14.94
CA ARG A 118 6.35 5.79 14.07
C ARG A 118 7.56 6.43 14.74
N ASP A 119 7.44 6.85 15.99
CA ASP A 119 8.52 7.53 16.70
C ASP A 119 9.71 6.59 16.95
N ALA A 120 9.43 5.34 17.32
CA ALA A 120 10.45 4.30 17.45
C ALA A 120 11.11 3.97 16.10
N ALA A 121 10.31 3.90 15.02
CA ALA A 121 10.81 3.70 13.67
C ALA A 121 11.74 4.83 13.23
N ARG A 122 11.35 6.10 13.42
CA ARG A 122 12.19 7.26 13.10
C ARG A 122 13.51 7.21 13.86
N GLY A 123 13.47 6.91 15.16
CA GLY A 123 14.68 6.79 15.98
C GLY A 123 15.64 5.72 15.43
N ALA A 124 15.13 4.52 15.16
CA ALA A 124 15.92 3.42 14.63
C ALA A 124 16.48 3.71 13.23
N LEU A 125 15.65 4.25 12.33
CA LEU A 125 16.07 4.58 10.97
C LEU A 125 17.15 5.67 10.96
N ARG A 126 17.00 6.73 11.78
CA ARG A 126 17.99 7.82 11.90
C ARG A 126 19.32 7.32 12.45
N HIS A 127 19.30 6.39 13.40
CA HIS A 127 20.52 5.77 13.91
C HIS A 127 21.25 4.93 12.85
N GLY A 128 20.49 4.41 11.89
CA GLY A 128 20.96 3.56 10.80
C GLY A 128 21.45 4.28 9.55
N VAL A 129 21.44 5.61 9.51
CA VAL A 129 21.87 6.37 8.33
C VAL A 129 23.37 6.25 8.14
N ASN A 130 23.79 5.84 6.94
CA ASN A 130 25.18 5.79 6.53
C ASN A 130 25.31 6.21 5.07
N GLY A 131 25.78 7.44 4.84
CA GLY A 131 25.84 8.05 3.51
C GLY A 131 24.46 8.06 2.85
N ASP A 132 24.38 7.49 1.66
CA ASP A 132 23.16 7.39 0.85
C ASP A 132 22.35 6.12 1.15
N SER A 133 22.43 5.63 2.40
CA SER A 133 21.75 4.41 2.80
C SER A 133 21.21 4.47 4.22
N VAL A 134 20.14 3.72 4.45
CA VAL A 134 19.52 3.53 5.75
C VAL A 134 19.54 2.04 6.07
N ARG A 135 20.28 1.66 7.11
CA ARG A 135 20.43 0.28 7.58
C ARG A 135 19.79 0.09 8.94
N PHE A 136 18.88 -0.87 9.07
CA PHE A 136 18.23 -1.16 10.33
C PHE A 136 17.88 -2.65 10.44
N THR A 137 17.62 -3.09 11.66
CA THR A 137 17.35 -4.49 12.00
C THR A 137 15.96 -4.64 12.58
N LEU A 138 15.24 -5.66 12.09
CA LEU A 138 13.91 -6.03 12.54
C LEU A 138 13.94 -7.43 13.19
N ASN A 139 13.10 -7.64 14.19
CA ASN A 139 12.99 -8.94 14.84
C ASN A 139 12.38 -9.97 13.88
N LYS A 140 13.14 -11.03 13.57
CA LYS A 140 12.72 -12.13 12.68
C LYS A 140 11.43 -12.83 13.13
N GLN A 141 11.28 -13.07 14.43
CA GLN A 141 10.12 -13.75 14.99
C GLN A 141 8.87 -12.85 14.97
N ALA A 142 9.03 -11.56 15.25
CA ALA A 142 7.93 -10.60 15.11
C ALA A 142 7.47 -10.49 13.65
N ALA A 143 8.41 -10.49 12.70
CA ALA A 143 8.11 -10.47 11.27
C ALA A 143 7.35 -11.73 10.81
N TYR A 144 7.69 -12.91 11.34
CA TYR A 144 6.91 -14.14 11.11
C TYR A 144 5.46 -14.01 11.59
N ALA A 145 5.23 -13.33 12.71
CA ALA A 145 3.89 -12.99 13.20
C ALA A 145 3.24 -11.80 12.47
N GLY A 146 3.89 -11.26 11.43
CA GLY A 146 3.39 -10.12 10.65
C GLY A 146 3.48 -8.77 11.37
N ARG A 147 4.27 -8.67 12.45
CA ARG A 147 4.48 -7.46 13.25
C ARG A 147 5.84 -6.84 12.96
N VAL A 148 5.96 -5.55 13.26
CA VAL A 148 7.23 -4.81 13.09
C VAL A 148 7.76 -4.52 14.48
N SER A 149 8.97 -4.98 14.75
CA SER A 149 9.71 -4.66 15.95
C SER A 149 11.13 -4.41 15.56
N PHE A 150 11.66 -3.23 15.87
CA PHE A 150 13.08 -2.96 15.74
C PHE A 150 13.84 -3.80 16.75
N ALA A 151 15.00 -4.32 16.37
CA ALA A 151 15.81 -5.22 17.18
C ALA A 151 17.27 -4.79 17.15
N ALA A 152 18.02 -5.20 18.17
CA ALA A 152 19.46 -4.97 18.27
C ALA A 152 20.12 -6.19 18.91
N ASN A 153 19.99 -7.36 18.25
CA ASN A 153 20.44 -8.71 18.67
C ASN A 153 19.32 -9.62 19.20
N SER A 154 18.40 -10.05 18.34
CA SER A 154 17.52 -11.18 18.65
C SER A 154 18.31 -12.50 18.81
N PRO A 155 17.92 -13.40 19.74
CA PRO A 155 18.60 -14.68 19.97
C PRO A 155 18.70 -15.60 18.73
N LEU A 156 17.75 -15.47 17.79
CA LEU A 156 17.71 -16.25 16.55
C LEU A 156 18.16 -15.44 15.35
N GLY A 157 18.79 -14.29 15.57
CA GLY A 157 19.15 -13.36 14.51
C GLY A 157 18.01 -12.43 14.10
N ASP A 158 18.41 -11.34 13.47
CA ASP A 158 17.54 -10.26 13.01
C ASP A 158 17.38 -10.31 11.48
N LEU A 159 16.32 -9.66 11.00
CA LEU A 159 16.15 -9.27 9.60
C LEU A 159 16.86 -7.95 9.40
N GLU A 160 18.01 -7.99 8.76
CA GLU A 160 18.72 -6.80 8.35
C GLU A 160 18.07 -6.24 7.08
N VAL A 161 17.73 -4.96 7.11
CA VAL A 161 17.18 -4.23 5.97
C VAL A 161 18.11 -3.08 5.63
N VAL A 162 18.53 -3.02 4.37
CA VAL A 162 19.33 -1.94 3.81
C VAL A 162 18.52 -1.28 2.71
N ILE A 163 18.27 0.01 2.86
CA ILE A 163 17.58 0.82 1.87
C ILE A 163 18.58 1.81 1.31
N GLN A 164 18.91 1.68 0.02
CA GLN A 164 19.79 2.57 -0.70
C GLN A 164 18.97 3.64 -1.41
N GLY A 165 19.37 4.91 -1.31
CA GLY A 165 18.78 5.99 -2.09
C GLY A 165 19.42 7.35 -1.82
N ALA A 166 19.28 8.26 -2.78
CA ALA A 166 20.02 9.52 -2.81
C ALA A 166 19.69 10.52 -1.67
N ASP A 167 18.57 10.32 -0.96
CA ASP A 167 18.16 11.17 0.15
C ASP A 167 17.64 10.29 1.31
N PRO A 168 18.49 10.00 2.32
CA PRO A 168 18.08 9.17 3.45
C PRO A 168 17.01 9.84 4.32
N ASP A 169 16.98 11.17 4.44
CA ASP A 169 15.96 11.87 5.24
C ASP A 169 14.58 11.76 4.56
N ALA A 170 14.51 11.88 3.22
CA ALA A 170 13.28 11.65 2.47
C ALA A 170 12.76 10.21 2.61
N ILE A 171 13.66 9.21 2.59
CA ILE A 171 13.30 7.80 2.83
C ILE A 171 12.69 7.63 4.22
N ILE A 172 13.30 8.24 5.25
CA ILE A 172 12.83 8.18 6.63
C ILE A 172 11.45 8.85 6.76
N ASP A 173 11.25 9.99 6.11
CA ASP A 173 9.97 10.70 6.13
C ASP A 173 8.87 9.94 5.37
N GLU A 174 9.22 9.20 4.30
CA GLU A 174 8.26 8.32 3.62
C GLU A 174 7.87 7.11 4.48
N LEU A 175 8.85 6.41 5.07
CA LEU A 175 8.66 5.24 5.92
C LEU A 175 7.91 5.56 7.22
N ALA A 176 8.30 6.65 7.86
CA ALA A 176 7.84 7.01 9.19
C ALA A 176 7.62 8.52 9.26
N GLU A 177 6.56 8.99 8.59
CA GLU A 177 6.14 10.38 8.58
C GLU A 177 6.18 11.02 9.97
N SER A 178 6.78 12.21 10.03
CA SER A 178 6.88 12.98 11.27
C SER A 178 5.50 13.36 11.79
N THR A 179 5.23 13.04 13.05
CA THR A 179 3.98 13.38 13.75
C THR A 179 4.04 14.75 14.42
N THR A 180 5.23 15.34 14.55
CA THR A 180 5.40 16.67 15.12
C THR A 180 4.99 17.72 14.09
N ARG A 181 4.11 18.63 14.50
CA ARG A 181 3.79 19.84 13.74
C ARG A 181 5.11 20.55 13.39
N PRO A 182 5.39 20.87 12.12
CA PRO A 182 6.55 21.68 11.79
C PRO A 182 6.44 23.02 12.55
N PRO A 183 7.54 23.53 13.12
CA PRO A 183 7.50 24.81 13.82
C PRO A 183 6.94 25.89 12.90
N PRO A 184 6.14 26.83 13.43
CA PRO A 184 5.60 27.91 12.61
C PRO A 184 6.74 28.64 11.90
N GLN A 185 6.59 28.88 10.60
CA GLN A 185 7.57 29.66 9.86
C GLN A 185 7.67 31.06 10.50
N PRO A 186 8.88 31.61 10.68
CA PRO A 186 9.03 32.99 11.13
C PRO A 186 8.25 33.92 10.21
N LEU A 187 7.53 34.87 10.79
CA LEU A 187 6.92 35.95 10.02
C LEU A 187 8.06 36.82 9.48
N GLU A 188 8.16 36.95 8.15
CA GLU A 188 9.04 37.94 7.50
C GLU A 188 8.56 39.37 7.73
#